data_AF-A0A496QZW2-F1
#
_entry.id   AF-A0A496QZW2-F1
#
_cell.length_a   1.000
_cell.length_b   1.000
_cell.length_c   1.000
_cell.angle_alpha   90.00
_cell.angle_beta   90.00
_cell.angle_gamma   90.00
#
_symmetry.space_group_name_H-M   'P 1'
#
loop_
_entity.id
_entity.type
_entity.pdbx_description
1 polymer ?
#
loop_
_entity_poly.entity_id
_entity_poly.type
_entity_poly.pdbx_seq_one_letter_code
_entity_poly.pdbx_strand_id
1 'polypeptide(L)'
;MGESTILTKLWREESGRISTQVLNEYFVTVTCKLRHKLPPEEAWEDVEDFESWKPVPVDIKCLKVARHVQLRYKISWWDALIVAAASIAGCDTLLSEDLNSGQQYLGISVQNPFIDN
;
A
#
# COMPACT_ATOMS: atom_id res chain seq x y z
N MET A 1 15.88 -14.25 -5.15
CA MET A 1 15.11 -13.20 -4.44
C MET A 1 13.97 -13.95 -3.77
N GLY A 2 13.98 -14.08 -2.45
CA GLY A 2 13.03 -14.96 -1.75
C GLY A 2 11.60 -14.50 -2.01
N GLU A 3 10.70 -15.43 -2.32
CA GLU A 3 9.27 -15.13 -2.40
C GLU A 3 8.85 -14.49 -1.06
N SER A 4 8.20 -13.33 -1.13
CA SER A 4 7.71 -12.66 0.06
C SER A 4 6.61 -13.53 0.70
N THR A 5 6.95 -14.25 1.77
CA THR A 5 6.05 -15.16 2.49
C THR A 5 4.72 -14.49 2.86
N ILE A 6 4.75 -13.18 3.17
CA ILE A 6 3.56 -12.41 3.51
C ILE A 6 2.68 -12.12 2.28
N LEU A 7 3.24 -11.77 1.13
CA LEU A 7 2.46 -11.56 -0.10
C LEU A 7 1.80 -12.86 -0.56
N THR A 8 2.53 -13.97 -0.58
CA THR A 8 1.98 -15.29 -0.94
C THR A 8 0.81 -15.67 -0.03
N LYS A 9 0.93 -15.37 1.28
CA LYS A 9 -0.16 -15.56 2.24
C LYS A 9 -1.38 -14.69 1.92
N LEU A 10 -1.18 -13.40 1.68
CA LEU A 10 -2.27 -12.45 1.37
C LEU A 10 -3.03 -12.83 0.10
N TRP A 11 -2.32 -13.29 -0.93
CA TRP A 11 -2.92 -13.81 -2.16
C TRP A 11 -3.74 -15.07 -1.89
N ARG A 12 -3.17 -16.06 -1.19
CA ARG A 12 -3.83 -17.33 -0.88
C ARG A 12 -5.09 -17.13 -0.02
N GLU A 13 -5.06 -16.16 0.89
CA GLU A 13 -6.15 -15.89 1.83
C GLU A 13 -7.12 -14.80 1.33
N GLU A 14 -6.89 -14.24 0.13
CA GLU A 14 -7.67 -13.15 -0.48
C GLU A 14 -7.88 -11.94 0.48
N SER A 15 -6.93 -11.76 1.38
CA SER A 15 -6.97 -10.77 2.47
C SER A 15 -6.16 -9.51 2.15
N GLY A 16 -5.41 -9.51 1.04
CA GLY A 16 -4.67 -8.35 0.55
C GLY A 16 -5.58 -7.18 0.19
N ARG A 17 -5.12 -5.97 0.49
CA ARG A 17 -5.76 -4.71 0.11
C ARG A 17 -4.69 -3.73 -0.36
N ILE A 18 -5.05 -2.90 -1.33
CA ILE A 18 -4.16 -1.87 -1.90
C ILE A 18 -4.96 -0.58 -2.14
N SER A 19 -4.28 0.55 -2.31
CA SER A 19 -4.93 1.79 -2.72
C SER A 19 -4.64 2.10 -4.19
N THR A 20 -5.51 2.89 -4.83
CA THR A 20 -5.24 3.33 -6.21
C THR A 20 -4.02 4.22 -6.32
N GLN A 21 -3.63 4.92 -5.24
CA GLN A 21 -2.36 5.66 -5.20
C GLN A 21 -1.17 4.71 -5.32
N VAL A 22 -1.15 3.62 -4.56
CA VAL A 22 -0.03 2.66 -4.61
C VAL A 22 0.05 2.01 -5.99
N LEU A 23 -1.08 1.72 -6.64
CA LEU A 23 -1.08 1.22 -8.02
C LEU A 23 -0.50 2.24 -9.02
N ASN A 24 -0.85 3.52 -8.88
CA ASN A 24 -0.28 4.58 -9.72
C ASN A 24 1.24 4.71 -9.49
N GLU A 25 1.68 4.67 -8.23
CA GLU A 25 3.10 4.74 -7.88
C GLU A 25 3.87 3.51 -8.38
N TYR A 26 3.28 2.32 -8.27
CA TYR A 26 3.80 1.07 -8.82
C TYR A 26 4.04 1.20 -10.31
N PHE A 27 2.97 1.51 -11.08
CA PHE A 27 3.02 1.58 -12.54
C PHE A 27 4.11 2.54 -13.03
N VAL A 28 4.16 3.76 -12.48
CA VAL A 28 5.20 4.74 -12.83
C VAL A 28 6.59 4.25 -12.43
N THR A 29 6.72 3.58 -11.29
CA THR A 29 8.02 3.11 -10.81
C THR A 29 8.58 2.03 -11.72
N VAL A 30 7.80 1.00 -12.03
CA VAL A 30 8.27 -0.15 -12.83
C VAL A 30 8.49 0.20 -14.30
N THR A 31 7.74 1.17 -14.85
CA THR A 31 7.89 1.59 -16.25
C THR A 31 8.91 2.70 -16.45
N CYS A 32 9.12 3.58 -15.45
CA CYS A 32 9.93 4.81 -15.65
C CYS A 32 11.17 4.90 -14.76
N LYS A 33 11.14 4.39 -13.53
CA LYS A 33 12.17 4.67 -12.52
C LYS A 33 13.18 3.54 -12.31
N LEU A 34 12.78 2.28 -12.52
CA LEU A 34 13.68 1.14 -12.36
C LEU A 34 14.81 1.15 -13.41
N ARG A 35 15.95 0.55 -13.05
CA ARG A 35 17.09 0.34 -13.96
C ARG A 35 16.71 -0.56 -15.14
N HIS A 36 15.94 -1.62 -14.85
CA HIS A 36 15.32 -2.50 -15.82
C HIS A 36 13.82 -2.25 -15.76
N LYS A 37 13.31 -1.55 -16.78
CA LYS A 37 11.91 -1.13 -16.85
C LYS A 37 11.08 -2.27 -17.42
N LEU A 38 9.89 -2.46 -16.86
CA LEU A 38 8.89 -3.33 -17.47
C LEU A 38 8.23 -2.62 -18.66
N PRO A 39 7.85 -3.36 -19.71
CA PRO A 39 6.92 -2.87 -20.73
C PRO A 39 5.62 -2.36 -20.07
N PRO A 40 5.03 -1.26 -20.55
CA PRO A 40 3.77 -0.75 -20.01
C PRO A 40 2.64 -1.77 -19.98
N GLU A 41 2.59 -2.68 -20.96
CA GLU A 41 1.59 -3.73 -21.06
C GLU A 41 1.74 -4.76 -19.94
N GLU A 42 2.96 -5.26 -19.69
CA GLU A 42 3.23 -6.18 -18.57
C GLU A 42 2.93 -5.52 -17.21
N ALA A 43 3.31 -4.25 -17.05
CA ALA A 43 3.01 -3.50 -15.83
C ALA A 43 1.49 -3.26 -15.64
N TRP A 44 0.71 -3.24 -16.73
CA TRP A 44 -0.74 -3.10 -16.67
C TRP A 44 -1.42 -4.42 -16.32
N GLU A 45 -0.92 -5.56 -16.82
CA GLU A 45 -1.37 -6.90 -16.41
C GLU A 45 -1.28 -7.06 -14.88
N ASP A 46 -0.17 -6.62 -14.27
CA ASP A 46 -0.04 -6.60 -12.80
C ASP A 46 -1.12 -5.75 -12.11
N VAL A 47 -1.47 -4.59 -12.69
CA VAL A 47 -2.51 -3.71 -12.13
C VAL A 47 -3.89 -4.37 -12.21
N GLU A 48 -4.17 -5.09 -13.30
CA GLU A 48 -5.40 -5.88 -13.46
C GLU A 48 -5.47 -7.02 -12.44
N ASP A 49 -4.36 -7.73 -12.19
CA ASP A 49 -4.29 -8.76 -11.15
C ASP A 49 -4.63 -8.20 -9.76
N PHE A 50 -4.13 -7.01 -9.43
CA PHE A 50 -4.42 -6.33 -8.16
C PHE A 50 -5.86 -5.81 -8.03
N GLU A 51 -6.70 -5.86 -9.09
CA GLU A 51 -8.14 -5.55 -8.97
C GLU A 51 -8.82 -6.48 -7.96
N SER A 52 -8.39 -7.74 -7.90
CA SER A 52 -8.87 -8.73 -6.93
C SER A 52 -8.72 -8.29 -5.46
N TRP A 53 -7.76 -7.40 -5.17
CA TRP A 53 -7.51 -6.82 -3.86
C TRP A 53 -8.41 -5.61 -3.54
N LYS A 54 -9.39 -5.31 -4.40
CA LYS A 54 -10.40 -4.25 -4.25
C LYS A 54 -9.76 -2.89 -3.91
N PRO A 55 -9.01 -2.29 -4.85
CA PRO A 55 -8.25 -1.08 -4.58
C PRO A 55 -9.10 0.04 -3.99
N VAL A 56 -8.64 0.63 -2.88
CA VAL A 56 -9.32 1.77 -2.26
C VAL A 56 -9.06 3.03 -3.08
N PRO A 57 -10.10 3.70 -3.61
CA PRO A 57 -9.93 4.92 -4.38
C PRO A 57 -9.48 6.08 -3.49
N VAL A 58 -8.58 6.91 -4.01
CA VAL A 58 -8.27 8.22 -3.41
C VAL A 58 -9.35 9.23 -3.80
N ASP A 59 -10.49 9.15 -3.12
CA ASP A 59 -11.61 10.08 -3.24
C ASP A 59 -11.62 11.13 -2.12
N ILE A 60 -12.60 12.04 -2.12
CA ILE A 60 -12.72 13.09 -1.09
C ILE A 60 -12.85 12.50 0.34
N LYS A 61 -13.44 11.32 0.50
CA LYS A 61 -13.52 10.65 1.80
C LYS A 61 -12.12 10.23 2.26
N CYS A 62 -11.33 9.60 1.38
CA CYS A 62 -9.94 9.27 1.62
C CYS A 62 -9.11 10.50 1.98
N LEU A 63 -9.22 11.59 1.22
CA LEU A 63 -8.49 12.84 1.49
C LEU A 63 -8.79 13.43 2.88
N LYS A 64 -10.06 13.38 3.32
CA LYS A 64 -10.45 13.87 4.65
C LYS A 64 -9.85 13.03 5.78
N VAL A 65 -9.86 11.70 5.63
CA VAL A 65 -9.23 10.78 6.60
C VAL A 65 -7.71 11.01 6.62
N ALA A 66 -7.08 11.10 5.45
CA ALA A 66 -5.65 11.38 5.32
C ALA A 66 -5.27 12.71 5.98
N ARG A 67 -6.08 13.76 5.82
CA ARG A 67 -5.84 15.04 6.51
C ARG A 67 -5.90 14.91 8.02
N HIS A 68 -6.83 14.13 8.56
CA HIS A 68 -6.89 13.85 10.00
C HIS A 68 -5.64 13.09 10.47
N VAL A 69 -5.25 12.04 9.74
CA VAL A 69 -4.05 11.23 10.02
C VAL A 69 -2.79 12.10 10.02
N GLN A 70 -2.61 12.91 8.97
CA GLN A 70 -1.45 13.78 8.80
C GLN A 70 -1.30 14.74 9.99
N LEU A 71 -2.39 15.40 10.40
CA LEU A 71 -2.37 16.34 11.52
C LEU A 71 -2.11 15.63 12.85
N ARG A 72 -2.73 14.47 13.07
CA ARG A 72 -2.63 13.72 14.32
C ARG A 72 -1.26 13.11 14.53
N TYR A 73 -0.71 12.49 13.48
CA TYR A 73 0.51 11.69 13.57
C TYR A 73 1.75 12.39 12.99
N LYS A 74 1.59 13.57 12.38
CA LYS A 74 2.68 14.41 11.84
C LYS A 74 3.56 13.67 10.82
N ILE A 75 2.95 12.81 10.01
CA ILE A 75 3.61 12.10 8.91
C ILE A 75 3.44 12.86 7.59
N SER A 76 4.14 12.42 6.54
CA SER A 76 4.01 13.02 5.22
C SER A 76 2.58 12.89 4.67
N TRP A 77 2.23 13.72 3.69
CA TRP A 77 0.92 13.63 3.05
C TRP A 77 0.68 12.28 2.36
N TRP A 78 1.72 11.76 1.69
CA TRP A 78 1.64 10.50 0.95
C TRP A 78 1.49 9.30 1.90
N ASP A 79 2.22 9.28 3.01
CA ASP A 79 2.06 8.26 4.04
C ASP A 79 0.67 8.32 4.68
N ALA A 80 0.15 9.53 4.90
CA ALA A 80 -1.18 9.71 5.47
C ALA A 80 -2.29 9.19 4.55
N LEU A 81 -2.12 9.27 3.23
CA LEU A 81 -3.05 8.67 2.26
C LEU A 81 -3.02 7.14 2.31
N ILE A 82 -1.84 6.54 2.44
CA ILE A 82 -1.68 5.09 2.58
C ILE A 82 -2.39 4.59 3.85
N VAL A 83 -2.13 5.24 4.99
CA VAL A 83 -2.79 4.92 6.27
C VAL A 83 -4.31 5.11 6.18
N ALA A 84 -4.78 6.18 5.53
CA ALA A 84 -6.20 6.43 5.35
C ALA A 84 -6.88 5.33 4.51
N ALA A 85 -6.24 4.90 3.42
CA ALA A 85 -6.74 3.82 2.59
C ALA A 85 -6.81 2.50 3.36
N ALA A 86 -5.77 2.16 4.15
CA ALA A 86 -5.77 0.99 5.02
C ALA A 86 -6.91 1.04 6.06
N SER A 87 -7.16 2.20 6.65
CA SER A 87 -8.27 2.39 7.59
C SER A 87 -9.64 2.22 6.92
N ILE A 88 -9.81 2.76 5.71
CA ILE A 88 -11.06 2.63 4.94
C ILE A 88 -11.30 1.17 4.52
N ALA A 89 -10.25 0.44 4.19
CA ALA A 89 -10.30 -0.99 3.87
C ALA A 89 -10.58 -1.88 5.09
N GLY A 90 -10.51 -1.33 6.31
CA GLY A 90 -10.65 -2.09 7.54
C GLY A 90 -9.46 -3.00 7.85
N CYS A 91 -8.27 -2.66 7.35
CA CYS A 91 -7.05 -3.42 7.62
C CYS A 91 -6.62 -3.25 9.08
N ASP A 92 -6.11 -4.31 9.69
CA ASP A 92 -5.47 -4.29 11.01
C ASP A 92 -3.94 -4.09 10.92
N THR A 93 -3.37 -4.37 9.75
CA THR A 93 -1.94 -4.37 9.48
C THR A 93 -1.66 -3.59 8.20
N LEU A 94 -0.64 -2.73 8.24
CA LEU A 94 -0.11 -2.00 7.09
C LEU A 94 1.33 -2.42 6.83
N LEU A 95 1.59 -2.95 5.63
CA LEU A 95 2.96 -3.27 5.18
C LEU A 95 3.62 -2.00 4.64
N SER A 96 4.72 -1.55 5.24
CA SER A 96 5.45 -0.36 4.82
C SER A 96 6.90 -0.39 5.28
N GLU A 97 7.82 0.01 4.40
CA GLU A 97 9.25 0.15 4.73
C GLU A 97 9.59 1.50 5.37
N ASP A 98 8.89 2.56 4.96
CA ASP A 98 9.18 3.95 5.34
C ASP A 98 8.50 4.37 6.64
N LEU A 99 7.35 3.78 6.96
CA LEU A 99 6.66 4.03 8.21
C LEU A 99 7.37 3.31 9.37
N ASN A 100 7.43 3.98 10.52
CA ASN A 100 8.07 3.42 11.71
C ASN A 100 7.42 2.07 12.10
N SER A 101 8.17 0.98 11.94
CA SER A 101 7.76 -0.35 12.38
C SER A 101 7.43 -0.33 13.88
N GLY A 102 6.29 -0.90 14.26
CA GLY A 102 5.79 -0.91 15.65
C GLY A 102 4.98 0.33 16.07
N GLN A 103 4.85 1.35 15.22
CA GLN A 103 3.90 2.44 15.44
C GLN A 103 2.49 2.02 14.97
N GLN A 104 1.47 2.49 15.69
CA GLN A 104 0.07 2.30 15.30
C GLN A 104 -0.56 3.60 14.81
N TYR A 105 -1.25 3.51 13.68
CA TYR A 105 -2.01 4.61 13.09
C TYR A 105 -3.47 4.22 12.99
N LEU A 106 -4.36 4.94 13.69
CA LEU A 106 -5.79 4.61 13.77
C LEU A 106 -6.05 3.15 14.23
N GLY A 107 -5.17 2.58 15.05
CA GLY A 107 -5.25 1.18 15.50
C GLY A 107 -4.67 0.15 14.53
N ILE A 108 -4.13 0.60 13.39
CA ILE A 108 -3.49 -0.24 12.37
C ILE A 108 -2.01 -0.39 12.72
N SER A 109 -1.53 -1.62 12.81
CA SER A 109 -0.13 -1.93 13.11
C SER A 109 0.73 -1.86 11.85
N VAL A 110 1.83 -1.10 11.89
CA VAL A 110 2.79 -1.09 10.79
C VAL A 110 3.78 -2.23 10.94
N GLN A 111 3.98 -3.00 9.87
CA GLN A 111 4.99 -4.04 9.78
C GLN A 111 5.87 -3.78 8.55
N ASN A 112 7.19 -3.82 8.75
CA ASN A 112 8.12 -3.74 7.63
C ASN A 112 8.30 -5.15 7.04
N PRO A 113 7.94 -5.38 5.75
CA PRO A 113 7.99 -6.72 5.14
C PRO A 113 9.41 -7.20 4.83
N PHE A 114 10.44 -6.36 5.01
CA PHE A 114 11.85 -6.68 4.76
C PHE A 114 12.65 -6.95 6.04
N ILE A 115 12.03 -6.77 7.20
CA ILE A 115 12.64 -7.10 8.49
C ILE A 115 12.00 -8.41 8.94
N ASP A 116 12.75 -9.50 8.77
CA ASP A 116 12.33 -10.85 9.16
C ASP A 116 11.90 -10.90 10.64
N ASN A 117 10.82 -11.63 10.91
CA ASN A 117 10.54 -12.24 12.22
C ASN A 117 10.81 -13.73 12.13
#